data_AF-H0F5G7-F1
#
_entry.id   AF-H0F5G7-F1
#
_cell.length_a   1.000
_cell.length_b   1.000
_cell.length_c   1.000
_cell.angle_alpha   90.00
_cell.angle_beta   90.00
_cell.angle_gamma   90.00
#
_symmetry.space_group_name_H-M   'P 1'
#
loop_
_entity.id
_entity.type
_entity.pdbx_description
1 polymer ?
#
loop_
_entity_poly.entity_id
_entity_poly.type
_entity_poly.pdbx_seq_one_letter_code
_entity_poly.pdbx_strand_id
1 'polypeptide(L)' 'MSWDTLFSLQGHGPFILGAYGVTLALMGLEVYTLWRRARRRRDASPPPAARRRP' A
#
# COMPACT_ATOMS: atom_id res chain seq x y z
N MET A 1 21.84 19.95 -2.15
CA MET A 1 20.47 20.24 -2.61
C MET A 1 19.58 20.25 -1.37
N SER A 2 19.27 21.45 -0.90
CA SER A 2 18.53 21.71 0.34
C SER A 2 17.10 21.21 0.23
N TRP A 3 16.70 20.37 1.18
CA TRP A 3 15.31 19.99 1.42
C TRP A 3 14.39 21.22 1.58
N ASP A 4 14.94 22.32 2.06
CA ASP A 4 14.28 23.62 2.17
C ASP A 4 13.86 24.19 0.81
N THR A 5 14.57 23.89 -0.28
CA THR A 5 14.25 24.41 -1.62
C THR A 5 13.00 23.75 -2.21
N LEU A 6 12.70 22.51 -1.84
CA LEU A 6 11.46 21.80 -2.23
C LEU A 6 10.22 22.39 -1.55
N PHE A 7 10.38 22.97 -0.35
CA PHE A 7 9.30 23.65 0.39
C PHE A 7 9.26 25.16 0.14
N SER A 8 10.41 25.77 -0.23
CA SER A 8 10.60 27.22 -0.38
C SER A 8 10.41 27.72 -1.82
N LEU A 9 10.32 26.83 -2.82
CA LEU A 9 9.83 27.20 -4.15
C LEU A 9 8.33 27.53 -4.07
N GLN A 10 8.03 28.80 -3.82
CA GLN A 10 6.86 29.47 -4.41
C GLN A 10 5.48 28.97 -3.91
N GLY A 11 5.41 28.42 -2.69
CA GLY A 11 4.14 27.97 -2.10
C GLY A 11 3.51 26.74 -2.79
N HIS A 12 4.26 26.03 -3.65
CA HIS A 12 3.80 24.83 -4.36
C HIS A 12 4.28 23.51 -3.71
N GLY A 13 5.17 23.59 -2.72
CA GLY A 13 5.58 22.47 -1.87
C GLY A 13 4.42 21.62 -1.31
N PRO A 14 3.35 22.21 -0.73
CA PRO A 14 2.20 21.43 -0.26
C PRO A 14 1.40 20.78 -1.39
N PHE A 15 1.41 21.36 -2.60
CA PHE A 15 0.70 20.78 -3.75
C PHE A 15 1.44 19.56 -4.30
N ILE A 16 2.77 19.62 -4.36
CA ILE A 16 3.64 18.50 -4.74
C ILE A 16 3.51 17.38 -3.68
N LEU A 17 3.63 17.72 -2.40
CA LEU A 17 3.44 16.76 -1.31
C LEU A 17 2.03 16.16 -1.33
N GLY A 18 1.01 16.96 -1.65
CA GLY A 18 -0.36 16.51 -1.85
C GLY A 18 -0.50 15.55 -3.02
N ALA A 19 -0.04 15.92 -4.23
CA ALA A 19 -0.19 15.10 -5.43
C ALA A 19 0.56 13.77 -5.33
N TYR A 20 1.84 13.80 -4.94
CA TYR A 20 2.66 12.59 -4.82
C TYR A 20 2.29 11.79 -3.55
N GLY A 21 1.93 12.47 -2.46
CA GLY A 21 1.48 11.83 -1.23
C GLY A 21 0.14 11.11 -1.39
N VAL A 22 -0.83 11.71 -2.09
CA VAL A 22 -2.12 11.07 -2.41
C VAL A 22 -1.91 9.87 -3.30
N THR A 23 -1.02 9.95 -4.30
CA THR A 23 -0.69 8.82 -5.17
C THR A 23 -0.12 7.65 -4.37
N LEU A 24 0.85 7.92 -3.48
CA LEU A 24 1.41 6.91 -2.58
C LEU A 24 0.37 6.34 -1.61
N ALA A 25 -0.54 7.17 -1.09
CA ALA A 25 -1.61 6.73 -0.22
C ALA A 25 -2.59 5.79 -0.95
N LEU A 26 -2.96 6.10 -2.20
CA LEU A 26 -3.82 5.26 -3.02
C LEU A 26 -3.15 3.93 -3.38
N MET A 27 -1.87 3.96 -3.80
CA MET A 27 -1.10 2.74 -4.05
C MET A 27 -0.99 1.88 -2.79
N GLY A 28 -0.65 2.49 -1.64
CA GLY A 28 -0.57 1.81 -0.36
C GLY A 28 -1.91 1.21 0.07
N LEU A 29 -3.01 1.93 -0.14
CA LEU A 29 -4.36 1.46 0.15
C LEU A 29 -4.72 0.26 -0.72
N GLU A 30 -4.43 0.30 -2.03
CA GLU A 30 -4.69 -0.80 -2.94
C GLU A 30 -3.91 -2.05 -2.51
N VAL A 31 -2.60 -1.93 -2.27
CA VAL A 31 -1.76 -3.02 -1.75
C VAL A 31 -2.29 -3.55 -0.43
N TYR A 32 -2.70 -2.68 0.49
CA TYR A 32 -3.26 -3.05 1.79
C TYR A 32 -4.58 -3.83 1.63
N THR A 33 -5.49 -3.41 0.75
CA THR A 33 -6.75 -4.10 0.51
C THR A 33 -6.55 -5.48 -0.11
N LEU A 34 -5.62 -5.60 -1.07
CA LEU A 34 -5.25 -6.87 -1.68
C LEU A 34 -4.63 -7.82 -0.65
N TRP A 35 -3.71 -7.31 0.16
CA TRP A 35 -3.09 -8.08 1.24
C TRP A 35 -4.11 -8.54 2.29
N ARG A 36 -5.02 -7.66 2.72
CA ARG A 36 -6.10 -7.98 3.66
C ARG A 36 -7.02 -9.07 3.10
N ARG A 37 -7.37 -9.00 1.82
CA ARG A 37 -8.19 -10.01 1.14
C ARG A 37 -7.45 -11.34 1.01
N ALA A 38 -6.18 -11.32 0.65
CA ALA A 38 -5.34 -12.51 0.55
C ALA A 38 -5.19 -13.19 1.92
N ARG A 39 -5.05 -12.41 3.00
CA ARG A 39 -4.98 -12.95 4.36
C ARG A 39 -6.27 -13.68 4.76
N ARG A 40 -7.43 -13.08 4.53
CA ARG A 40 -8.73 -13.72 4.79
C ARG A 40 -8.94 -15.02 4.01
N ARG A 41 -8.41 -15.11 2.79
CA ARG A 41 -8.45 -16.34 1.99
C ARG A 41 -7.54 -17.44 2.52
N ARG A 42 -6.41 -17.08 3.15
CA ARG A 42 -5.52 -18.05 3.79
C ARG A 42 -6.12 -18.63 5.06
N ASP A 43 -6.80 -17.81 5.85
CA ASP A 43 -7.50 -18.29 7.05
C ASP A 43 -8.73 -19.15 6.71
N ALA A 44 -9.34 -18.93 5.54
CA ALA A 44 -10.44 -19.73 5.02
C ALA A 44 -10.00 -20.96 4.19
N SER A 45 -8.69 -21.12 3.93
CA SER A 45 -8.18 -22.28 3.23
C SER A 45 -8.06 -23.41 4.26
N PRO A 46 -8.88 -24.47 4.18
CA PRO A 46 -8.70 -25.62 5.05
C PRO A 46 -7.27 -26.13 4.87
N PRO A 47 -6.59 -26.59 5.95
CA PRO A 47 -5.31 -27.26 5.80
C PRO A 47 -5.46 -28.32 4.72
N PRO A 48 -4.49 -28.46 3.79
CA PRO A 48 -4.60 -29.39 2.67
C PRO A 48 -4.96 -30.73 3.27
N ALA A 49 -6.22 -31.12 3.05
CA ALA A 49 -6.83 -32.26 3.70
C ALA A 49 -5.87 -33.41 3.49
N ALA A 50 -5.49 -34.02 4.62
CA ALA A 50 -4.70 -35.22 4.71
C ALA A 50 -4.84 -35.99 3.41
N ARG A 51 -3.78 -35.97 2.59
CA ARG A 51 -3.64 -36.87 1.45
C ARG A 51 -3.38 -38.25 2.04
N ARG A 52 -4.39 -38.77 2.76
CA ARG A 52 -4.64 -40.17 3.06
C ARG A 52 -4.69 -40.82 1.69
N ARG A 53 -3.54 -41.33 1.25
CA ARG A 53 -3.53 -42.40 0.27
C ARG A 53 -3.81 -43.70 1.03
N PRO A 54 -4.63 -44.60 0.46
CA PRO A 54 -4.94 -45.91 1.02
C PRO A 54 -3.69 -46.79 1.10
#